data_AF-U3PZ23-F1
#
_entry.id   AF-U3PZ23-F1
#
_cell.length_a   1.000
_cell.length_b   1.000
_cell.length_c   1.000
_cell.angle_alpha   90.00
_cell.angle_beta   90.00
_cell.angle_gamma   90.00
#
_symmetry.space_group_name_H-M   'P 1'
#
loop_
_entity.id
_entity.type
_entity.pdbx_description
1 polymer ?
#
loop_
_entity_poly.entity_id
_entity_poly.type
_entity_poly.pdbx_seq_one_letter_code
_entity_poly.pdbx_strand_id
1 'polypeptide(L)'
;ERRNRVVGPEADGSYSRPRSVDELRPLVEAAQAAGQAVVIDLQPGRTDFLTQAQQYAELLAYPHVGLALDPEWRLAPDQVHLRQIGSVGIDEVNATADWLATFTRDRQLPQKMFLLHQFSLRMITDRERLHTGHDELAMIIHADGQGSQPAKAGTWTALHQGAPDVHWGWKNFYDEDTPMLDPAQTYAVQPVPDLVTYQ
;
A
#
# COMPACT_ATOMS: atom_id res chain seq x y z
N GLU A 1 -7.52 -13.17 3.01
CA GLU A 1 -7.04 -13.93 4.20
C GLU A 1 -5.52 -13.87 4.33
N ARG A 2 -5.01 -13.04 5.24
CA ARG A 2 -3.62 -13.11 5.72
C ARG A 2 -3.43 -14.42 6.49
N ARG A 3 -3.26 -15.54 5.79
CA ARG A 3 -2.87 -16.78 6.47
C ARG A 3 -1.42 -16.61 6.92
N ASN A 4 -1.23 -16.52 8.24
CA ASN A 4 0.04 -16.64 8.98
C ASN A 4 0.78 -17.95 8.67
N ARG A 5 1.17 -18.16 7.41
CA ARG A 5 2.12 -19.19 7.03
C ARG A 5 3.47 -18.51 6.95
N VAL A 6 4.41 -18.99 7.75
CA VAL A 6 5.83 -18.70 7.55
C VAL A 6 6.17 -19.18 6.14
N VAL A 7 6.24 -18.24 5.20
CA VAL A 7 6.70 -18.52 3.85
C VAL A 7 8.21 -18.63 3.92
N GLY A 8 8.76 -19.81 3.62
CA GLY A 8 10.19 -19.97 3.44
C GLY A 8 10.70 -19.13 2.27
N PRO A 9 12.01 -18.90 2.17
CA PRO A 9 12.56 -18.13 1.05
C PRO A 9 12.21 -18.78 -0.28
N GLU A 10 12.02 -17.96 -1.31
CA GLU A 10 12.11 -18.42 -2.70
C GLU A 10 13.56 -18.84 -3.02
N ALA A 11 13.78 -19.44 -4.19
CA ALA A 11 15.12 -19.89 -4.60
C ALA A 11 16.16 -18.75 -4.61
N ASP A 12 15.70 -17.51 -4.78
CA ASP A 12 16.53 -16.29 -4.76
C ASP A 12 16.70 -15.67 -3.36
N GLY A 13 16.08 -16.24 -2.32
CA GLY A 13 16.15 -15.72 -0.96
C GLY A 13 15.34 -14.46 -0.71
N SER A 14 14.44 -14.04 -1.61
CA SER A 14 13.69 -12.78 -1.54
C SER A 14 12.61 -12.75 -0.45
N TYR A 15 12.07 -13.90 -0.03
CA TYR A 15 10.86 -13.97 0.82
C TYR A 15 9.66 -13.22 0.21
N SER A 16 9.62 -13.10 -1.12
CA SER A 16 8.49 -12.54 -1.85
C SER A 16 8.08 -13.52 -2.96
N ARG A 17 6.77 -13.78 -3.08
CA ARG A 17 6.20 -14.66 -4.11
C ARG A 17 5.43 -13.82 -5.12
N PRO A 18 6.10 -13.17 -6.08
CA PRO A 18 5.39 -12.41 -7.10
C PRO A 18 4.52 -13.34 -7.94
N ARG A 19 3.32 -12.88 -8.28
CA ARG A 19 2.54 -13.50 -9.37
C ARG A 19 3.01 -12.91 -10.69
N SER A 20 2.98 -13.69 -11.75
CA SER A 20 3.37 -13.18 -13.06
C SER A 20 2.37 -12.15 -13.58
N VAL A 21 2.85 -11.23 -14.43
CA VAL A 21 1.99 -10.27 -15.15
C VAL A 21 0.90 -11.02 -15.93
N ASP A 22 1.23 -12.13 -16.59
CA ASP A 22 0.28 -12.91 -17.39
C ASP A 22 -0.83 -13.56 -16.54
N GLU A 23 -0.53 -13.95 -15.30
CA GLU A 23 -1.55 -14.45 -14.37
C GLU A 23 -2.50 -13.35 -13.88
N LEU A 24 -1.98 -12.13 -13.71
CA LEU A 24 -2.75 -11.00 -13.18
C LEU A 24 -3.52 -10.24 -14.28
N ARG A 25 -3.00 -10.20 -15.52
CA ARG A 25 -3.58 -9.43 -16.63
C ARG A 25 -5.08 -9.73 -16.85
N PRO A 26 -5.54 -10.99 -16.87
CA PRO A 26 -6.98 -11.28 -17.03
C PRO A 26 -7.85 -10.68 -15.92
N LEU A 27 -7.34 -10.61 -14.69
CA LEU A 27 -8.06 -10.01 -13.56
C LEU A 27 -8.13 -8.49 -13.69
N VAL A 28 -7.02 -7.85 -14.13
CA VAL A 28 -6.95 -6.41 -14.39
C VAL A 28 -7.90 -6.01 -15.51
N GLU A 29 -7.96 -6.79 -16.59
CA GLU A 29 -8.86 -6.55 -17.72
C GLU A 29 -10.33 -6.78 -17.35
N ALA A 30 -10.63 -7.80 -16.53
CA ALA A 30 -11.97 -8.02 -16.01
C ALA A 30 -12.44 -6.85 -15.11
N ALA A 31 -11.56 -6.35 -14.23
CA ALA A 31 -11.85 -5.16 -13.42
C ALA A 31 -12.10 -3.92 -14.30
N GLN A 32 -11.32 -3.74 -15.37
CA GLN A 32 -11.55 -2.67 -16.34
C GLN A 32 -12.93 -2.76 -16.98
N ALA A 33 -13.30 -3.95 -17.46
CA ALA A 33 -14.61 -4.18 -18.07
C ALA A 33 -15.77 -3.93 -17.10
N ALA A 34 -15.53 -4.12 -15.81
CA ALA A 34 -16.48 -3.81 -14.73
C ALA A 34 -16.45 -2.35 -14.26
N GLY A 35 -15.58 -1.49 -14.84
CA GLY A 35 -15.41 -0.10 -14.42
C GLY A 35 -14.79 0.04 -13.03
N GLN A 36 -14.02 -0.95 -12.58
CA GLN A 36 -13.38 -0.98 -11.27
C GLN A 36 -11.91 -0.56 -11.36
N ALA A 37 -11.45 0.19 -10.36
CA ALA A 37 -10.04 0.44 -10.16
C ALA A 37 -9.33 -0.80 -9.60
N VAL A 38 -8.04 -0.94 -9.89
CA VAL A 38 -7.19 -1.98 -9.32
C VAL A 38 -6.02 -1.30 -8.62
N VAL A 39 -5.61 -1.83 -7.48
CA VAL A 39 -4.37 -1.44 -6.81
C VAL A 39 -3.50 -2.67 -6.68
N ILE A 40 -2.28 -2.61 -7.22
CA ILE A 40 -1.28 -3.67 -7.05
C ILE A 40 -0.61 -3.45 -5.70
N ASP A 41 -0.78 -4.39 -4.78
CA ASP A 41 -0.22 -4.31 -3.43
C ASP A 41 1.13 -5.05 -3.37
N LEU A 42 2.20 -4.30 -3.08
CA LEU A 42 3.56 -4.79 -3.06
C LEU A 42 3.99 -5.23 -1.66
N GLN A 43 4.44 -6.49 -1.59
CA GLN A 43 5.03 -7.10 -0.41
C GLN A 43 6.45 -7.57 -0.78
N PRO A 44 7.47 -6.70 -0.62
CA PRO A 44 8.74 -6.87 -1.32
C PRO A 44 9.67 -7.90 -0.66
N GLY A 45 9.41 -8.32 0.59
CA GLY A 45 10.37 -9.15 1.30
C GLY A 45 11.73 -8.45 1.37
N ARG A 46 12.78 -9.12 0.92
CA ARG A 46 14.16 -8.60 0.89
C ARG A 46 14.52 -7.83 -0.38
N THR A 47 13.65 -7.81 -1.41
CA THR A 47 13.81 -6.83 -2.50
C THR A 47 13.38 -5.44 -2.01
N ASP A 48 13.72 -4.40 -2.79
CA ASP A 48 13.16 -3.07 -2.62
C ASP A 48 11.86 -2.88 -3.43
N PHE A 49 11.07 -1.88 -3.03
CA PHE A 49 9.79 -1.56 -3.68
C PHE A 49 9.91 -1.13 -5.13
N LEU A 50 10.94 -0.35 -5.48
CA LEU A 50 11.11 0.16 -6.85
C LEU A 50 11.36 -1.00 -7.83
N THR A 51 12.26 -1.90 -7.47
CA THR A 51 12.55 -3.12 -8.23
C THR A 51 11.28 -3.95 -8.45
N GLN A 52 10.46 -4.13 -7.40
CA GLN A 52 9.22 -4.90 -7.53
C GLN A 52 8.14 -4.16 -8.34
N ALA A 53 8.02 -2.83 -8.19
CA ALA A 53 7.07 -2.02 -8.96
C ALA A 53 7.35 -2.08 -10.46
N GLN A 54 8.63 -2.05 -10.85
CA GLN A 54 9.06 -2.17 -12.24
C GLN A 54 8.69 -3.51 -12.88
N GLN A 55 8.61 -4.60 -12.11
CA GLN A 55 8.16 -5.91 -12.61
C GLN A 55 6.69 -5.87 -13.07
N TYR A 56 5.88 -4.97 -12.50
CA TYR A 56 4.47 -4.81 -12.85
C TYR A 56 4.21 -3.61 -13.77
N ALA A 57 5.24 -3.04 -14.40
CA ALA A 57 5.11 -1.89 -15.31
C ALA A 57 4.08 -2.10 -16.41
N GLU A 58 3.95 -3.32 -16.95
CA GLU A 58 2.93 -3.64 -17.96
C GLU A 58 1.50 -3.49 -17.42
N LEU A 59 1.24 -3.90 -16.18
CA LEU A 59 -0.08 -3.73 -15.55
C LEU A 59 -0.31 -2.28 -15.12
N LEU A 60 0.74 -1.60 -14.64
CA LEU A 60 0.69 -0.18 -14.31
C LEU A 60 0.45 0.71 -15.54
N ALA A 61 0.70 0.22 -16.76
CA ALA A 61 0.35 0.94 -17.98
C ALA A 61 -1.17 1.06 -18.21
N TYR A 62 -2.00 0.26 -17.52
CA TYR A 62 -3.45 0.41 -17.58
C TYR A 62 -3.90 1.66 -16.80
N PRO A 63 -4.88 2.43 -17.31
CA PRO A 63 -5.28 3.71 -16.73
C PRO A 63 -5.92 3.58 -15.34
N HIS A 64 -6.61 2.47 -15.07
CA HIS A 64 -7.33 2.20 -13.82
C HIS A 64 -6.50 1.48 -12.76
N VAL A 65 -5.19 1.30 -12.99
CA VAL A 65 -4.29 0.57 -12.09
C VAL A 65 -3.40 1.54 -11.31
N GLY A 66 -3.53 1.52 -9.98
CA GLY A 66 -2.65 2.15 -9.02
C GLY A 66 -1.71 1.16 -8.32
N LEU A 67 -0.92 1.66 -7.37
CA LEU A 67 0.10 0.90 -6.66
C LEU A 67 -0.03 1.14 -5.15
N ALA A 68 0.10 0.08 -4.35
CA ALA A 68 0.25 0.16 -2.91
C ALA A 68 1.60 -0.42 -2.47
N LEU A 69 2.21 0.21 -1.49
CA LEU A 69 3.39 -0.30 -0.80
C LEU A 69 2.95 -0.79 0.57
N ASP A 70 3.33 -2.02 0.94
CA ASP A 70 3.11 -2.58 2.27
C ASP A 70 4.45 -2.78 3.02
N PRO A 71 4.94 -1.74 3.75
CA PRO A 71 6.20 -1.78 4.45
C PRO A 71 6.32 -2.86 5.53
N GLU A 72 5.21 -3.41 6.03
CA GLU A 72 5.29 -4.45 7.06
C GLU A 72 5.98 -5.72 6.55
N TRP A 73 5.97 -5.94 5.22
CA TRP A 73 6.61 -7.06 4.55
C TRP A 73 8.00 -6.71 4.01
N ARG A 74 8.52 -5.51 4.28
CA ARG A 74 9.88 -5.14 3.92
C ARG A 74 10.86 -5.73 4.94
N LEU A 75 11.79 -6.56 4.47
CA LEU A 75 12.78 -7.28 5.28
C LEU A 75 14.20 -6.78 5.01
N ALA A 76 14.98 -6.59 6.06
CA ALA A 76 16.43 -6.49 5.96
C ALA A 76 17.07 -7.84 5.55
N PRO A 77 18.35 -7.86 5.11
CA PRO A 77 18.98 -9.07 4.56
C PRO A 77 18.97 -10.31 5.46
N ASP A 78 18.99 -10.14 6.79
CA ASP A 78 18.99 -11.20 7.79
C ASP A 78 17.60 -11.48 8.40
N GLN A 79 16.61 -10.67 8.04
CA GLN A 79 15.26 -10.75 8.60
C GLN A 79 14.39 -11.78 7.89
N VAL A 80 13.38 -12.25 8.60
CA VAL A 80 12.31 -13.14 8.10
C VAL A 80 10.96 -12.64 8.59
N HIS A 81 9.89 -12.97 7.85
CA HIS A 81 8.52 -12.56 8.18
C HIS A 81 8.04 -13.10 9.54
N LEU A 82 7.05 -12.41 10.13
CA LEU A 82 6.37 -12.78 11.39
C LEU A 82 7.27 -12.82 12.64
N ARG A 83 8.48 -12.28 12.56
CA ARG A 83 9.38 -12.07 13.72
C ARG A 83 9.45 -10.62 14.16
N GLN A 84 9.19 -9.71 13.22
CA GLN A 84 9.11 -8.28 13.41
C GLN A 84 8.15 -7.70 12.36
N ILE A 85 7.70 -6.48 12.58
CA ILE A 85 7.05 -5.67 11.54
C ILE A 85 8.17 -5.05 10.72
N GLY A 86 8.09 -5.19 9.40
CA GLY A 86 9.00 -4.56 8.46
C GLY A 86 9.00 -3.04 8.53
N SER A 87 10.01 -2.44 7.92
CA SER A 87 10.16 -0.99 7.83
C SER A 87 10.89 -0.61 6.56
N VAL A 88 10.58 0.56 6.05
CA VAL A 88 11.23 1.17 4.89
C VAL A 88 11.63 2.61 5.23
N GLY A 89 12.75 3.06 4.67
CA GLY A 89 13.12 4.48 4.70
C GLY A 89 12.34 5.26 3.65
N ILE A 90 12.01 6.53 3.94
CA ILE A 90 11.28 7.38 2.99
C ILE A 90 11.96 7.52 1.64
N ASP A 91 13.29 7.43 1.57
CA ASP A 91 14.03 7.57 0.31
C ASP A 91 13.71 6.44 -0.69
N GLU A 92 13.43 5.21 -0.23
CA GLU A 92 12.99 4.09 -1.10
C GLU A 92 11.54 4.31 -1.57
N VAL A 93 10.68 4.85 -0.71
CA VAL A 93 9.30 5.22 -1.06
C VAL A 93 9.29 6.34 -2.10
N ASN A 94 10.07 7.40 -1.88
CA ASN A 94 10.22 8.53 -2.80
C ASN A 94 10.80 8.08 -4.15
N ALA A 95 11.82 7.22 -4.16
CA ALA A 95 12.34 6.67 -5.41
C ALA A 95 11.28 5.90 -6.21
N THR A 96 10.41 5.15 -5.52
CA THR A 96 9.29 4.43 -6.14
C THR A 96 8.24 5.41 -6.68
N ALA A 97 7.89 6.44 -5.90
CA ALA A 97 6.97 7.49 -6.31
C ALA A 97 7.49 8.30 -7.52
N ASP A 98 8.73 8.75 -7.48
CA ASP A 98 9.38 9.53 -8.56
C ASP A 98 9.39 8.72 -9.87
N TRP A 99 9.70 7.43 -9.79
CA TRP A 99 9.62 6.52 -10.93
C TRP A 99 8.18 6.38 -11.46
N LEU A 100 7.19 6.13 -10.59
CA LEU A 100 5.81 5.93 -11.01
C LEU A 100 5.21 7.23 -11.60
N ALA A 101 5.55 8.38 -11.05
CA ALA A 101 5.16 9.69 -11.57
C ALA A 101 5.73 9.91 -12.97
N THR A 102 7.04 9.70 -13.16
CA THR A 102 7.68 9.78 -14.49
C THR A 102 7.05 8.80 -15.47
N PHE A 103 6.85 7.55 -15.05
CA PHE A 103 6.23 6.50 -15.85
C PHE A 103 4.82 6.89 -16.32
N THR A 104 4.02 7.48 -15.43
CA THR A 104 2.65 7.93 -15.68
C THR A 104 2.64 9.11 -16.64
N ARG A 105 3.50 10.11 -16.41
CA ARG A 105 3.65 11.30 -17.26
C ARG A 105 4.05 10.94 -18.68
N ASP A 106 5.11 10.14 -18.84
CA ASP A 106 5.67 9.76 -20.15
C ASP A 106 4.68 8.96 -21.01
N ARG A 107 3.75 8.26 -20.36
CA ARG A 107 2.70 7.46 -21.01
C ARG A 107 1.37 8.18 -21.11
N GLN A 108 1.30 9.45 -20.67
CA GLN A 108 0.07 10.26 -20.67
C GLN A 108 -1.09 9.55 -19.97
N LEU A 109 -0.80 8.84 -18.89
CA LEU A 109 -1.78 8.11 -18.10
C LEU A 109 -2.52 9.07 -17.16
N PRO A 110 -3.76 8.75 -16.75
CA PRO A 110 -4.44 9.49 -15.70
C PRO A 110 -3.67 9.37 -14.38
N GLN A 111 -3.96 10.29 -13.44
CA GLN A 111 -3.41 10.26 -12.10
C GLN A 111 -3.62 8.88 -11.45
N LYS A 112 -2.56 8.31 -10.89
CA LYS A 112 -2.58 6.99 -10.25
C LYS A 112 -2.73 7.11 -8.75
N MET A 113 -3.51 6.21 -8.16
CA MET A 113 -3.48 6.01 -6.71
C MET A 113 -2.13 5.43 -6.31
N PHE A 114 -1.47 6.05 -5.33
CA PHE A 114 -0.24 5.56 -4.71
C PHE A 114 -0.43 5.47 -3.20
N LEU A 115 -0.68 4.24 -2.71
CA LEU A 115 -1.06 3.97 -1.34
C LEU A 115 0.15 3.55 -0.51
N LEU A 116 0.27 4.10 0.68
CA LEU A 116 1.24 3.69 1.68
C LEU A 116 0.49 3.02 2.83
N HIS A 117 0.52 1.70 2.91
CA HIS A 117 -0.06 0.98 4.04
C HIS A 117 0.74 1.29 5.30
N GLN A 118 0.03 1.71 6.35
CA GLN A 118 0.66 2.06 7.60
C GLN A 118 -0.28 1.86 8.78
N PHE A 119 0.20 1.21 9.83
CA PHE A 119 -0.47 1.15 11.13
C PHE A 119 0.48 1.42 12.31
N SER A 120 1.74 1.76 12.00
CA SER A 120 2.72 2.20 12.98
C SER A 120 3.67 3.22 12.33
N LEU A 121 4.00 4.29 13.06
CA LEU A 121 4.91 5.34 12.56
C LEU A 121 6.29 4.78 12.15
N ARG A 122 6.78 3.73 12.83
CA ARG A 122 8.07 3.11 12.51
C ARG A 122 8.12 2.35 11.17
N MET A 123 6.98 2.08 10.55
CA MET A 123 6.93 1.36 9.26
C MET A 123 7.56 2.18 8.13
N ILE A 124 7.50 3.51 8.22
CA ILE A 124 8.09 4.43 7.25
C ILE A 124 8.91 5.45 8.03
N THR A 125 10.23 5.33 7.95
CA THR A 125 11.17 6.22 8.67
C THR A 125 11.31 7.54 7.89
N ASP A 126 11.33 8.68 8.61
CA ASP A 126 11.39 10.04 8.06
C ASP A 126 10.23 10.40 7.10
N ARG A 127 9.03 9.89 7.38
CA ARG A 127 7.83 10.02 6.52
C ARG A 127 7.46 11.47 6.20
N GLU A 128 7.80 12.42 7.04
CA GLU A 128 7.62 13.86 6.80
C GLU A 128 8.36 14.38 5.55
N ARG A 129 9.34 13.64 5.02
CA ARG A 129 10.06 13.95 3.78
C ARG A 129 9.41 13.34 2.52
N LEU A 130 8.19 12.81 2.60
CA LEU A 130 7.50 12.27 1.43
C LEU A 130 7.34 13.33 0.33
N HIS A 131 7.67 12.97 -0.90
CA HIS A 131 7.48 13.84 -2.06
C HIS A 131 6.00 13.88 -2.45
N THR A 132 5.28 14.93 -2.05
CA THR A 132 3.84 15.08 -2.36
C THR A 132 3.55 15.95 -3.58
N GLY A 133 4.57 16.45 -4.27
CA GLY A 133 4.45 17.38 -5.41
C GLY A 133 4.19 16.73 -6.77
N HIS A 134 3.87 15.43 -6.83
CA HIS A 134 3.64 14.71 -8.09
C HIS A 134 2.17 14.80 -8.51
N ASP A 135 1.86 15.64 -9.50
CA ASP A 135 0.50 15.74 -10.06
C ASP A 135 0.01 14.40 -10.63
N GLU A 136 0.92 13.51 -11.03
CA GLU A 136 0.61 12.17 -11.53
C GLU A 136 0.12 11.20 -10.46
N LEU A 137 0.31 11.50 -9.17
CA LEU A 137 0.04 10.56 -8.09
C LEU A 137 -0.93 11.15 -7.05
N ALA A 138 -2.02 10.44 -6.81
CA ALA A 138 -2.81 10.63 -5.59
C ALA A 138 -2.11 9.89 -4.45
N MET A 139 -1.27 10.62 -3.70
CA MET A 139 -0.57 10.12 -2.52
C MET A 139 -1.56 9.86 -1.39
N ILE A 140 -1.65 8.60 -0.93
CA ILE A 140 -2.61 8.20 0.11
C ILE A 140 -1.86 7.48 1.25
N ILE A 141 -1.92 8.01 2.47
CA ILE A 141 -1.55 7.22 3.65
C ILE A 141 -2.78 6.41 4.07
N HIS A 142 -2.63 5.09 4.07
CA HIS A 142 -3.72 4.16 4.29
C HIS A 142 -3.57 3.46 5.65
N ALA A 143 -4.44 3.81 6.60
CA ALA A 143 -4.49 3.25 7.94
C ALA A 143 -4.90 1.76 7.90
N ASP A 144 -3.89 0.89 7.87
CA ASP A 144 -4.00 -0.55 7.64
C ASP A 144 -3.90 -1.36 8.94
N GLY A 145 -4.42 -0.79 10.04
CA GLY A 145 -4.37 -1.40 11.37
C GLY A 145 -5.70 -2.05 11.73
N GLN A 146 -5.65 -3.29 12.24
CA GLN A 146 -6.83 -4.03 12.71
C GLN A 146 -6.99 -3.95 14.24
N GLY A 147 -8.21 -4.19 14.72
CA GLY A 147 -8.48 -4.42 16.14
C GLY A 147 -9.72 -3.73 16.66
N SER A 148 -9.73 -3.35 17.94
CA SER A 148 -10.86 -2.63 18.53
C SER A 148 -10.96 -1.21 17.98
N GLN A 149 -12.17 -0.65 17.95
CA GLN A 149 -12.39 0.72 17.47
C GLN A 149 -11.54 1.79 18.17
N PRO A 150 -11.33 1.74 19.50
CA PRO A 150 -10.37 2.63 20.16
C PRO A 150 -8.93 2.47 19.67
N ALA A 151 -8.47 1.24 19.37
CA ALA A 151 -7.13 1.01 18.86
C ALA A 151 -6.94 1.55 17.44
N LYS A 152 -7.95 1.37 16.57
CA LYS A 152 -7.96 1.96 15.23
C LYS A 152 -8.00 3.49 15.28
N ALA A 153 -8.85 4.08 16.13
CA ALA A 153 -8.90 5.54 16.32
C ALA A 153 -7.57 6.11 16.85
N GLY A 154 -6.90 5.38 17.76
CA GLY A 154 -5.56 5.73 18.23
C GLY A 154 -4.52 5.69 17.11
N THR A 155 -4.56 4.66 16.27
CA THR A 155 -3.70 4.53 15.08
C THR A 155 -3.95 5.68 14.11
N TRP A 156 -5.21 5.95 13.78
CA TRP A 156 -5.62 7.06 12.91
C TRP A 156 -5.07 8.40 13.40
N THR A 157 -5.29 8.72 14.67
CA THR A 157 -4.79 9.95 15.30
C THR A 157 -3.27 10.04 15.24
N ALA A 158 -2.56 8.94 15.56
CA ALA A 158 -1.10 8.91 15.54
C ALA A 158 -0.54 9.09 14.13
N LEU A 159 -1.15 8.46 13.12
CA LEU A 159 -0.69 8.58 11.74
C LEU A 159 -0.85 10.00 11.19
N HIS A 160 -1.85 10.77 11.62
CA HIS A 160 -2.03 12.16 11.21
C HIS A 160 -0.99 13.12 11.79
N GLN A 161 -0.36 12.76 12.91
CA GLN A 161 0.63 13.64 13.56
C GLN A 161 1.88 13.76 12.69
N GLY A 162 2.23 14.99 12.31
CA GLY A 162 3.41 15.29 11.49
C GLY A 162 3.35 14.71 10.07
N ALA A 163 2.17 14.31 9.59
CA ALA A 163 2.00 13.83 8.24
C ALA A 163 2.13 15.00 7.23
N PRO A 164 2.72 14.74 6.05
CA PRO A 164 2.69 15.68 4.94
C PRO A 164 1.26 15.79 4.37
N ASP A 165 1.04 16.73 3.44
CA ASP A 165 -0.25 16.91 2.78
C ASP A 165 -0.53 15.76 1.81
N VAL A 166 -1.49 14.90 2.16
CA VAL A 166 -1.84 13.66 1.46
C VAL A 166 -3.33 13.36 1.62
N HIS A 167 -3.86 12.47 0.78
CA HIS A 167 -5.15 11.83 1.01
C HIS A 167 -5.06 10.78 2.11
N TRP A 168 -6.21 10.47 2.70
CA TRP A 168 -6.30 9.55 3.83
C TRP A 168 -7.18 8.34 3.54
N GLY A 169 -6.61 7.15 3.71
CA GLY A 169 -7.32 5.89 3.57
C GLY A 169 -7.59 5.22 4.90
N TRP A 170 -8.75 4.59 5.07
CA TRP A 170 -9.09 3.74 6.21
C TRP A 170 -9.43 2.31 5.76
N LYS A 171 -8.86 1.29 6.39
CA LYS A 171 -9.26 -0.11 6.14
C LYS A 171 -10.15 -0.63 7.26
N ASN A 172 -11.27 -1.23 6.89
CA ASN A 172 -12.05 -2.10 7.77
C ASN A 172 -11.68 -3.57 7.52
N PHE A 173 -11.55 -4.34 8.58
CA PHE A 173 -11.27 -5.78 8.52
C PHE A 173 -12.51 -6.56 8.94
N TYR A 174 -12.98 -7.48 8.10
CA TYR A 174 -14.23 -8.21 8.32
C TYR A 174 -14.20 -9.07 9.58
N ASP A 175 -13.09 -9.76 9.82
CA ASP A 175 -12.97 -10.75 10.89
C ASP A 175 -12.08 -10.26 12.05
N GLU A 176 -11.14 -9.35 11.78
CA GLU A 176 -10.16 -8.88 12.76
C GLU A 176 -10.60 -7.61 13.51
N ASP A 177 -11.53 -6.82 12.97
CA ASP A 177 -12.11 -5.69 13.70
C ASP A 177 -13.30 -6.16 14.53
N THR A 178 -13.26 -5.91 15.85
CA THR A 178 -14.31 -6.34 16.76
C THR A 178 -14.80 -5.19 17.64
N PRO A 179 -16.01 -4.64 17.39
CA PRO A 179 -16.82 -4.82 16.17
C PRO A 179 -16.20 -4.07 14.98
N MET A 180 -16.43 -4.53 13.75
CA MET A 180 -16.17 -3.75 12.53
C MET A 180 -17.18 -2.60 12.41
N LEU A 181 -16.73 -1.43 11.93
CA LEU A 181 -17.65 -0.33 11.61
C LEU A 181 -18.47 -0.64 10.37
N ASP A 182 -19.75 -0.27 10.38
CA ASP A 182 -20.55 -0.21 9.17
C ASP A 182 -20.16 1.02 8.29
N PRO A 183 -20.69 1.15 7.06
CA PRO A 183 -20.37 2.29 6.19
C PRO A 183 -20.73 3.66 6.79
N ALA A 184 -21.86 3.78 7.50
CA ALA A 184 -22.28 5.05 8.10
C ALA A 184 -21.38 5.45 9.27
N GLN A 185 -20.98 4.48 10.08
CA GLN A 185 -20.02 4.66 11.17
C GLN A 185 -18.62 4.98 10.65
N THR A 186 -18.18 4.33 9.56
CA THR A 186 -16.88 4.62 8.94
C THR A 186 -16.84 6.05 8.39
N TYR A 187 -17.94 6.51 7.78
CA TYR A 187 -18.06 7.90 7.30
C TYR A 187 -18.08 8.94 8.44
N ALA A 188 -18.34 8.50 9.68
CA ALA A 188 -18.28 9.35 10.86
C ALA A 188 -16.88 9.45 11.50
N VAL A 189 -15.89 8.66 11.04
CA VAL A 189 -14.48 8.80 11.46
C VAL A 189 -13.98 10.22 11.13
N GLN A 190 -13.19 10.80 12.04
CA GLN A 190 -12.66 12.15 11.89
C GLN A 190 -11.12 12.17 11.98
N PRO A 191 -10.42 12.87 11.05
CA PRO A 191 -10.98 13.41 9.79
C PRO A 191 -11.59 12.31 8.92
N VAL A 192 -12.50 12.71 8.02
CA VAL A 192 -13.22 11.77 7.14
C VAL A 192 -12.22 11.15 6.16
N PRO A 193 -12.16 9.81 6.02
CA PRO A 193 -11.30 9.15 5.04
C PRO A 193 -11.74 9.46 3.59
N ASP A 194 -10.78 9.73 2.72
CA ASP A 194 -10.98 9.86 1.27
C ASP A 194 -11.15 8.49 0.60
N LEU A 195 -10.50 7.46 1.15
CA LEU A 195 -10.56 6.08 0.69
C LEU A 195 -11.00 5.17 1.84
N VAL A 196 -11.97 4.29 1.59
CA VAL A 196 -12.31 3.20 2.51
C VAL A 196 -12.13 1.87 1.80
N THR A 197 -11.34 0.98 2.39
CA THR A 197 -11.16 -0.38 1.89
C THR A 197 -11.67 -1.41 2.90
N TYR A 198 -11.94 -2.61 2.40
CA TYR A 198 -12.39 -3.74 3.21
C TYR A 198 -11.52 -4.96 2.92
N GLN A 199 -11.17 -5.73 3.95
CA GLN A 199 -10.37 -6.95 3.82
C GLN A 199 -10.85 -8.06 4.75
#